data_AF-A0A2P6VJD9-F1
#
_entry.id   AF-A0A2P6VJD9-F1
#
_cell.length_a   1.000
_cell.length_b   1.000
_cell.length_c   1.000
_cell.angle_alpha   90.00
_cell.angle_beta   90.00
_cell.angle_gamma   90.00
#
_symmetry.space_group_name_H-M   'P 1'
#
loop_
_entity.id
_entity.type
_entity.pdbx_description
1 polymer ?
#
loop_
_entity_poly.entity_id
_entity_poly.type
_entity_poly.pdbx_seq_one_letter_code
_entity_poly.pdbx_strand_id
1 'polypeptide(L)'
;MAASPPFGGGGARRGAEDDAALVDFIKISSKEEPRHYSAKIAWNARNNSHMPLLATGAPAINCAIKAVAIARRLLEEDSLELFVQPAFRDRSMANSLALYVTSKSKRATEGVIQNPSELTAGKGSKPTVVAGAISNRAREGGCPNITGIGPEAVCNAIMAVCHARLYLEQDHLDIRCIPSFQEVEKEDRSGEKHTMTAVKLQVVVEKV
;
A
#
# COMPACT_ATOMS: atom_id res chain seq x y z
N MET A 1 -5.67 -57.96 10.42
CA MET A 1 -6.94 -57.60 9.74
C MET A 1 -7.62 -56.56 10.61
N ALA A 2 -7.42 -55.25 10.31
CA ALA A 2 -8.34 -54.38 9.54
C ALA A 2 -9.55 -53.94 10.41
N ALA A 3 -9.98 -52.67 10.53
CA ALA A 3 -9.69 -51.42 9.83
C ALA A 3 -10.11 -50.20 10.70
N SER A 4 -9.61 -48.99 10.39
CA SER A 4 -9.96 -47.69 10.99
C SER A 4 -11.39 -47.19 10.61
N PRO A 5 -11.87 -46.08 11.20
CA PRO A 5 -11.78 -44.82 10.44
C PRO A 5 -11.27 -43.62 11.27
N PRO A 6 -10.94 -42.48 10.60
CA PRO A 6 -10.10 -41.42 11.16
C PRO A 6 -10.80 -40.04 11.32
N PHE A 7 -10.11 -39.12 12.00
CA PHE A 7 -10.27 -37.65 12.02
C PHE A 7 -11.61 -37.01 12.47
N GLY A 8 -11.52 -36.15 13.50
CA GLY A 8 -12.56 -35.16 13.81
C GLY A 8 -12.24 -34.38 15.08
N GLY A 9 -11.51 -33.27 14.96
CA GLY A 9 -11.06 -32.48 16.12
C GLY A 9 -10.83 -30.99 15.82
N GLY A 10 -11.90 -30.30 15.40
CA GLY A 10 -12.24 -28.96 15.94
C GLY A 10 -11.23 -27.81 15.85
N GLY A 11 -10.66 -27.52 14.69
CA GLY A 11 -10.08 -26.20 14.39
C GLY A 11 -11.09 -25.31 13.68
N ALA A 12 -12.08 -24.78 14.41
CA ALA A 12 -13.14 -23.96 13.82
C ALA A 12 -12.58 -22.66 13.22
N ARG A 13 -12.60 -22.64 11.89
CA ARG A 13 -12.34 -21.52 10.99
C ARG A 13 -13.17 -20.30 11.42
N ARG A 14 -12.52 -19.30 12.02
CA ARG A 14 -13.07 -17.95 12.25
C ARG A 14 -12.15 -16.92 11.60
N GLY A 15 -12.09 -16.96 10.26
CA GLY A 15 -11.33 -16.00 9.45
C GLY A 15 -11.91 -15.79 8.06
N ALA A 16 -13.13 -16.27 7.80
CA ALA A 16 -13.77 -16.21 6.48
C ALA A 16 -14.91 -15.18 6.40
N GLU A 17 -15.37 -14.65 7.54
CA GLU A 17 -16.55 -13.76 7.57
C GLU A 17 -16.22 -12.34 7.07
N ASP A 18 -14.98 -11.84 7.27
CA ASP A 18 -14.54 -10.52 6.78
C ASP A 18 -13.99 -10.53 5.33
N ASP A 19 -13.81 -11.70 4.71
CA ASP A 19 -13.53 -11.84 3.27
C ASP A 19 -14.83 -11.69 2.44
N ALA A 20 -16.01 -11.90 3.05
CA ALA A 20 -17.29 -12.03 2.36
C ALA A 20 -17.88 -10.70 1.83
N ALA A 21 -17.34 -9.54 2.22
CA ALA A 21 -17.87 -8.22 1.83
C ALA A 21 -17.28 -7.66 0.51
N LEU A 22 -16.24 -8.29 -0.05
CA LEU A 22 -15.63 -7.87 -1.32
C LEU A 22 -15.97 -8.88 -2.41
N VAL A 23 -16.92 -8.51 -3.28
CA VAL A 23 -17.45 -9.40 -4.33
C VAL A 23 -16.39 -9.79 -5.36
N ASP A 24 -15.29 -9.03 -5.46
CA ASP A 24 -14.14 -9.33 -6.31
C ASP A 24 -12.85 -8.74 -5.70
N PHE A 25 -11.80 -9.55 -5.52
CA PHE A 25 -10.50 -9.08 -5.02
C PHE A 25 -9.31 -9.83 -5.64
N ILE A 26 -8.10 -9.25 -5.53
CA ILE A 26 -6.84 -9.90 -5.89
C ILE A 26 -6.07 -10.20 -4.60
N LYS A 27 -5.91 -11.48 -4.27
CA LYS A 27 -5.06 -11.90 -3.15
C LYS A 27 -3.60 -11.81 -3.54
N ILE A 28 -2.81 -11.10 -2.75
CA ILE A 28 -1.38 -10.93 -2.97
C ILE A 28 -0.60 -11.89 -2.08
N SER A 29 0.28 -12.66 -2.70
CA SER A 29 1.23 -13.54 -2.04
C SER A 29 2.63 -12.97 -2.13
N SER A 30 3.43 -13.11 -1.07
CA SER A 30 4.85 -12.79 -1.10
C SER A 30 5.70 -13.86 -1.81
N LYS A 31 5.10 -14.98 -2.23
CA LYS A 31 5.78 -16.04 -3.00
C LYS A 31 5.85 -15.72 -4.49
N GLU A 32 5.00 -14.84 -4.97
CA GLU A 32 4.96 -14.41 -6.37
C GLU A 32 5.67 -13.08 -6.54
N GLU A 33 6.19 -12.86 -7.75
CA GLU A 33 6.86 -11.60 -8.06
C GLU A 33 5.84 -10.48 -8.30
N PRO A 34 6.16 -9.22 -7.93
CA PRO A 34 5.29 -8.07 -8.17
C PRO A 34 4.83 -7.92 -9.63
N ARG A 35 5.67 -8.34 -10.59
CA ARG A 35 5.35 -8.32 -12.02
C ARG A 35 4.13 -9.17 -12.36
N HIS A 36 3.94 -10.30 -11.67
CA HIS A 36 2.80 -11.19 -11.89
C HIS A 36 1.45 -10.46 -11.73
N TYR A 37 1.31 -9.65 -10.68
CA TYR A 37 0.08 -8.90 -10.41
C TYR A 37 -0.06 -7.64 -11.25
N SER A 38 1.06 -7.02 -11.66
CA SER A 38 1.07 -5.71 -12.33
C SER A 38 0.27 -5.67 -13.63
N ALA A 39 0.33 -6.73 -14.44
CA ALA A 39 -0.41 -6.80 -15.71
C ALA A 39 -1.93 -6.81 -15.49
N LYS A 40 -2.40 -7.58 -14.49
CA LYS A 40 -3.82 -7.61 -14.12
C LYS A 40 -4.29 -6.26 -13.58
N ILE A 41 -3.49 -5.61 -12.75
CA ILE A 41 -3.79 -4.27 -12.22
C ILE A 41 -3.90 -3.24 -13.37
N ALA A 42 -2.98 -3.28 -14.32
CA ALA A 42 -3.01 -2.39 -15.48
C ALA A 42 -4.23 -2.64 -16.39
N TRP A 43 -4.55 -3.92 -16.66
CA TRP A 43 -5.74 -4.28 -17.42
C TRP A 43 -7.02 -3.79 -16.73
N ASN A 44 -7.16 -4.06 -15.44
CA ASN A 44 -8.28 -3.56 -14.62
C ASN A 44 -8.40 -2.03 -14.69
N ALA A 45 -7.29 -1.30 -14.69
CA ALA A 45 -7.29 0.15 -14.80
C ALA A 45 -7.77 0.65 -16.17
N ARG A 46 -7.31 0.04 -17.27
CA ARG A 46 -7.78 0.38 -18.63
C ARG A 46 -9.28 0.14 -18.80
N ASN A 47 -9.82 -0.86 -18.12
CA ASN A 47 -11.23 -1.23 -18.17
C ASN A 47 -12.10 -0.58 -17.08
N ASN A 48 -11.53 0.30 -16.26
CA ASN A 48 -12.20 0.92 -15.10
C ASN A 48 -12.90 -0.11 -14.18
N SER A 49 -12.32 -1.31 -14.07
CA SER A 49 -12.82 -2.43 -13.29
C SER A 49 -11.82 -2.75 -12.19
N HIS A 50 -11.81 -1.91 -11.16
CA HIS A 50 -10.84 -1.97 -10.10
C HIS A 50 -11.19 -3.04 -9.07
N MET A 51 -10.23 -3.92 -8.77
CA MET A 51 -10.34 -4.91 -7.70
C MET A 51 -9.40 -4.51 -6.57
N PRO A 52 -9.84 -4.49 -5.30
CA PRO A 52 -8.95 -4.31 -4.16
C PRO A 52 -7.91 -5.42 -4.09
N LEU A 53 -6.69 -5.05 -3.67
CA LEU A 53 -5.61 -6.01 -3.40
C LEU A 53 -5.62 -6.37 -1.92
N LEU A 54 -5.69 -7.65 -1.60
CA LEU A 54 -5.67 -8.13 -0.22
C LEU A 54 -4.28 -8.67 0.09
N ALA A 55 -3.61 -8.03 1.04
CA ALA A 55 -2.25 -8.36 1.43
C ALA A 55 -2.13 -8.45 2.94
N THR A 56 -1.54 -9.54 3.43
CA THR A 56 -1.32 -9.78 4.86
C THR A 56 0.16 -9.97 5.14
N GLY A 57 0.71 -9.14 6.03
CA GLY A 57 2.11 -9.16 6.41
C GLY A 57 3.01 -8.30 5.51
N ALA A 58 4.13 -7.86 6.06
CA ALA A 58 5.05 -6.93 5.40
C ALA A 58 5.56 -7.39 4.03
N PRO A 59 5.93 -8.68 3.82
CA PRO A 59 6.36 -9.15 2.50
C PRO A 59 5.27 -9.02 1.43
N ALA A 60 4.02 -9.37 1.75
CA ALA A 60 2.91 -9.32 0.80
C ALA A 60 2.49 -7.87 0.50
N ILE A 61 2.44 -7.01 1.52
CA ILE A 61 2.14 -5.58 1.34
C ILE A 61 3.20 -4.92 0.45
N ASN A 62 4.48 -5.19 0.70
CA ASN A 62 5.55 -4.69 -0.15
C ASN A 62 5.45 -5.23 -1.59
N CYS A 63 5.09 -6.50 -1.78
CA CYS A 63 4.83 -7.06 -3.10
C CYS A 63 3.70 -6.32 -3.82
N ALA A 64 2.57 -6.08 -3.13
CA ALA A 64 1.42 -5.36 -3.67
C ALA A 64 1.78 -3.93 -4.12
N ILE A 65 2.47 -3.18 -3.26
CA ILE A 65 2.86 -1.80 -3.58
C ILE A 65 3.84 -1.74 -4.74
N LYS A 66 4.81 -2.66 -4.80
CA LYS A 66 5.70 -2.78 -5.97
C LYS A 66 4.94 -3.15 -7.23
N ALA A 67 3.92 -4.02 -7.13
CA ALA A 67 3.10 -4.41 -8.28
C ALA A 67 2.32 -3.21 -8.83
N VAL A 68 1.76 -2.36 -7.96
CA VAL A 68 1.12 -1.11 -8.39
C VAL A 68 2.14 -0.16 -9.01
N ALA A 69 3.33 0.02 -8.41
CA ALA A 69 4.37 0.87 -8.98
C ALA A 69 4.84 0.40 -10.37
N ILE A 70 4.88 -0.91 -10.62
CA ILE A 70 5.16 -1.47 -11.95
C ILE A 70 3.96 -1.24 -12.88
N ALA A 71 2.73 -1.48 -12.42
CA ALA A 71 1.53 -1.25 -13.22
C ALA A 71 1.40 0.20 -13.68
N ARG A 72 1.81 1.17 -12.84
CA ARG A 72 1.89 2.59 -13.22
C ARG A 72 2.79 2.81 -14.43
N ARG A 73 3.97 2.18 -14.47
CA ARG A 73 4.88 2.25 -15.62
C ARG A 73 4.24 1.67 -16.89
N LEU A 74 3.48 0.58 -16.76
CA LEU A 74 2.76 -0.03 -17.88
C LEU A 74 1.62 0.86 -18.43
N LEU A 75 1.15 1.83 -17.64
CA LEU A 75 0.05 2.74 -17.98
C LEU A 75 0.55 4.14 -18.39
N GLU A 76 1.86 4.31 -18.57
CA GLU A 76 2.42 5.62 -18.88
C GLU A 76 1.88 6.20 -20.19
N GLU A 77 1.77 5.36 -21.22
CA GLU A 77 1.24 5.69 -22.55
C GLU A 77 -0.29 5.84 -22.54
N ASP A 78 -1.00 5.11 -21.67
CA ASP A 78 -2.45 5.21 -21.50
C ASP A 78 -2.91 6.53 -20.84
N SER A 79 -1.97 7.37 -20.39
CA SER A 79 -2.25 8.62 -19.66
C SER A 79 -3.11 8.42 -18.41
N LEU A 80 -3.00 7.25 -17.78
CA LEU A 80 -3.65 6.91 -16.51
C LEU A 80 -2.65 7.00 -15.35
N GLU A 81 -3.16 7.37 -14.18
CA GLU A 81 -2.42 7.39 -12.92
C GLU A 81 -3.13 6.50 -11.89
N LEU A 82 -2.36 5.72 -11.13
CA LEU A 82 -2.88 4.81 -10.12
C LEU A 82 -2.71 5.36 -8.71
N PHE A 83 -3.82 5.36 -7.99
CA PHE A 83 -3.89 5.71 -6.59
C PHE A 83 -4.16 4.46 -5.76
N VAL A 84 -3.48 4.36 -4.63
CA VAL A 84 -3.69 3.32 -3.63
C VAL A 84 -4.29 3.96 -2.39
N GLN A 85 -5.45 3.45 -1.97
CA GLN A 85 -6.11 3.86 -0.75
C GLN A 85 -6.14 2.65 0.19
N PRO A 86 -5.28 2.62 1.23
CA PRO A 86 -5.16 1.46 2.09
C PRO A 86 -6.15 1.53 3.26
N ALA A 87 -6.69 0.37 3.66
CA ALA A 87 -7.58 0.23 4.81
C ALA A 87 -7.25 -1.05 5.59
N PHE A 88 -7.47 -1.02 6.92
CA PHE A 88 -7.39 -2.22 7.75
C PHE A 88 -8.55 -3.15 7.43
N ARG A 89 -8.26 -4.44 7.23
CA ARG A 89 -9.30 -5.46 7.02
C ARG A 89 -9.82 -6.03 8.33
N ASP A 90 -8.88 -6.31 9.22
CA ASP A 90 -9.16 -6.97 10.48
C ASP A 90 -8.29 -6.29 11.54
N ARG A 91 -8.94 -5.80 12.61
CA ARG A 91 -8.24 -5.14 13.72
C ARG A 91 -7.44 -6.13 14.57
N SER A 92 -7.73 -7.43 14.49
CA SER A 92 -7.02 -8.51 15.18
C SER A 92 -5.74 -8.93 14.45
N MET A 93 -5.71 -8.81 13.12
CA MET A 93 -4.53 -9.09 12.30
C MET A 93 -3.75 -7.81 12.03
N ALA A 94 -2.73 -7.55 12.86
CA ALA A 94 -1.96 -6.29 12.88
C ALA A 94 -1.50 -5.78 11.49
N ASN A 95 -1.25 -6.68 10.53
CA ASN A 95 -0.75 -6.35 9.19
C ASN A 95 -1.67 -6.84 8.05
N SER A 96 -2.99 -6.92 8.27
CA SER A 96 -3.95 -7.31 7.23
C SER A 96 -4.61 -6.10 6.58
N LEU A 97 -4.27 -5.83 5.32
CA LEU A 97 -4.68 -4.63 4.59
C LEU A 97 -5.45 -4.94 3.31
N ALA A 98 -6.47 -4.13 3.05
CA ALA A 98 -7.10 -4.01 1.74
C ALA A 98 -6.56 -2.73 1.08
N LEU A 99 -6.02 -2.88 -0.12
CA LEU A 99 -5.47 -1.78 -0.91
C LEU A 99 -6.44 -1.51 -2.06
N TYR A 100 -7.25 -0.47 -1.94
CA TYR A 100 -8.15 -0.06 -3.00
C TYR A 100 -7.35 0.69 -4.06
N VAL A 101 -7.25 0.12 -5.25
CA VAL A 101 -6.57 0.75 -6.38
C VAL A 101 -7.61 1.46 -7.21
N THR A 102 -7.37 2.73 -7.54
CA THR A 102 -8.23 3.50 -8.44
C THR A 102 -7.37 4.14 -9.53
N SER A 103 -7.94 4.32 -10.71
CA SER A 103 -7.28 5.04 -11.81
C SER A 103 -7.98 6.36 -12.09
N LYS A 104 -7.19 7.41 -12.37
CA LYS A 104 -7.68 8.68 -12.90
C LYS A 104 -6.80 9.08 -14.09
N SER A 105 -7.30 9.94 -14.98
CA SER A 105 -6.47 10.51 -16.04
C SER A 105 -5.37 11.40 -15.43
N LYS A 106 -4.13 11.30 -15.94
CA LYS A 106 -2.99 12.11 -15.48
C LYS A 106 -3.30 13.62 -15.48
N ARG A 107 -4.03 14.11 -16.47
CA ARG A 107 -4.46 15.53 -16.53
C ARG A 107 -5.31 15.94 -15.33
N ALA A 108 -6.15 15.04 -14.83
CA ALA A 108 -6.99 15.30 -13.65
C ALA A 108 -6.18 15.28 -12.34
N THR A 109 -4.90 14.88 -12.39
CA THR A 109 -4.00 14.81 -11.23
C THR A 109 -2.97 15.93 -11.20
N GLU A 110 -2.91 16.75 -12.27
CA GLU A 110 -2.05 17.93 -12.33
C GLU A 110 -2.47 18.95 -11.26
N GLY A 111 -1.49 19.47 -10.50
CA GLY A 111 -1.73 20.47 -9.44
C GLY A 111 -2.28 19.91 -8.12
N VAL A 112 -2.54 18.60 -8.02
CA VAL A 112 -3.00 17.95 -6.78
C VAL A 112 -1.88 17.88 -5.73
N ILE A 113 -0.62 17.79 -6.17
CA ILE A 113 0.53 17.73 -5.27
C ILE A 113 0.94 19.15 -4.92
N GLN A 114 0.73 19.54 -3.67
CA GLN A 114 1.11 20.84 -3.13
C GLN A 114 2.04 20.66 -1.93
N ASN A 115 3.03 21.55 -1.80
CA ASN A 115 4.00 21.59 -0.70
C ASN A 115 4.60 20.20 -0.35
N PRO A 116 5.38 19.59 -1.27
CA PRO A 116 5.96 18.29 -1.02
C PRO A 116 6.96 18.37 0.14
N SER A 117 6.88 17.40 1.05
CA SER A 117 7.85 17.23 2.13
C SER A 117 8.23 15.77 2.24
N GLU A 118 9.46 15.49 2.64
CA GLU A 118 9.97 14.12 2.69
C GLU A 118 9.83 13.55 4.11
N LEU A 119 9.35 12.32 4.19
CA LEU A 119 9.22 11.50 5.39
C LEU A 119 9.89 10.15 5.12
N THR A 120 10.48 9.55 6.15
CA THR A 120 11.08 8.22 6.02
C THR A 120 10.43 7.27 7.02
N ALA A 121 10.01 6.10 6.55
CA ALA A 121 9.59 4.99 7.38
C ALA A 121 10.66 3.90 7.34
N GLY A 122 11.26 3.60 8.49
CA GLY A 122 12.22 2.52 8.65
C GLY A 122 11.59 1.28 9.28
N LYS A 123 12.39 0.20 9.41
CA LYS A 123 11.99 -1.04 10.08
C LYS A 123 11.52 -0.83 11.53
N GLY A 124 12.14 0.10 12.26
CA GLY A 124 11.80 0.43 13.65
C GLY A 124 10.78 1.57 13.81
N SER A 125 10.26 2.13 12.71
CA SER A 125 9.30 3.23 12.79
C SER A 125 7.96 2.75 13.32
N LYS A 126 7.40 3.49 14.28
CA LYS A 126 6.02 3.26 14.75
C LYS A 126 5.04 3.88 13.74
N PRO A 127 4.13 3.11 13.12
CA PRO A 127 3.20 3.63 12.11
C PRO A 127 2.37 4.82 12.60
N THR A 128 1.93 4.81 13.86
CA THR A 128 1.15 5.90 14.46
C THR A 128 1.92 7.22 14.57
N VAL A 129 3.23 7.18 14.78
CA VAL A 129 4.08 8.38 14.83
C VAL A 129 4.23 8.99 13.43
N VAL A 130 4.49 8.14 12.43
CA VAL A 130 4.55 8.57 11.03
C VAL A 130 3.18 9.09 10.57
N ALA A 131 2.08 8.46 11.01
CA ALA A 131 0.72 8.90 10.73
C ALA A 131 0.40 10.29 11.27
N GLY A 132 0.83 10.61 12.50
CA GLY A 132 0.70 11.96 13.04
C GLY A 132 1.44 13.00 12.20
N ALA A 133 2.65 12.67 11.75
CA ALA A 133 3.44 13.54 10.86
C ALA A 133 2.79 13.75 9.48
N ILE A 134 2.14 12.72 8.92
CA ILE A 134 1.36 12.80 7.67
C ILE A 134 0.13 13.68 7.88
N SER A 135 -0.64 13.43 8.94
CA SER A 135 -1.92 14.11 9.21
C SER A 135 -1.73 15.61 9.43
N ASN A 136 -0.70 16.00 10.19
CA ASN A 136 -0.39 17.41 10.40
C ASN A 136 -0.07 18.13 9.09
N ARG A 137 0.76 17.53 8.24
CA ARG A 137 1.08 18.09 6.91
C ARG A 137 -0.15 18.16 6.01
N ALA A 138 -0.99 17.13 6.03
CA ALA A 138 -2.22 17.11 5.23
C ALA A 138 -3.18 18.25 5.63
N ARG A 139 -3.32 18.54 6.93
CA ARG A 139 -4.11 19.70 7.43
C ARG A 139 -3.55 21.04 6.98
N GLU A 140 -2.24 21.13 6.79
CA GLU A 140 -1.54 22.31 6.26
C GLU A 140 -1.60 22.39 4.72
N GLY A 141 -2.30 21.45 4.05
CA GLY A 141 -2.36 21.38 2.58
C GLY A 141 -1.10 20.79 1.93
N GLY A 142 -0.23 20.16 2.71
CA GLY A 142 0.98 19.50 2.24
C GLY A 142 0.75 18.06 1.79
N CYS A 143 1.51 17.64 0.78
CA CYS A 143 1.50 16.30 0.20
C CYS A 143 2.83 15.57 0.51
N PRO A 144 2.97 14.92 1.69
CA PRO A 144 4.22 14.27 2.05
C PRO A 144 4.56 13.08 1.16
N ASN A 145 5.85 12.93 0.86
CA ASN A 145 6.42 11.75 0.26
C ASN A 145 7.01 10.87 1.35
N ILE A 146 6.61 9.60 1.40
CA ILE A 146 7.10 8.65 2.40
C ILE A 146 8.02 7.64 1.71
N THR A 147 9.27 7.59 2.12
CA THR A 147 10.26 6.66 1.57
C THR A 147 10.46 5.48 2.50
N GLY A 148 10.35 4.27 1.96
CA GLY A 148 10.56 3.01 2.66
C GLY A 148 11.56 2.10 1.93
N ILE A 149 12.56 1.59 2.65
CA ILE A 149 13.56 0.65 2.12
C ILE A 149 13.33 -0.74 2.74
N GLY A 150 12.89 -1.67 1.90
CA GLY A 150 12.61 -3.06 2.28
C GLY A 150 11.20 -3.30 2.83
N PRO A 151 10.81 -4.57 3.02
CA PRO A 151 9.41 -4.93 3.27
C PRO A 151 8.78 -4.30 4.51
N GLU A 152 9.49 -4.34 5.65
CA GLU A 152 8.99 -3.79 6.92
C GLU A 152 8.81 -2.27 6.86
N ALA A 153 9.75 -1.57 6.23
CA ALA A 153 9.67 -0.12 6.04
C ALA A 153 8.46 0.28 5.19
N VAL A 154 8.22 -0.42 4.08
CA VAL A 154 7.06 -0.18 3.20
C VAL A 154 5.75 -0.52 3.92
N CYS A 155 5.73 -1.62 4.68
CA CYS A 155 4.58 -1.99 5.51
C CYS A 155 4.25 -0.89 6.53
N ASN A 156 5.26 -0.41 7.27
CA ASN A 156 5.11 0.68 8.23
C ASN A 156 4.62 1.97 7.57
N ALA A 157 5.13 2.29 6.37
CA ALA A 157 4.68 3.45 5.60
C ALA A 157 3.20 3.35 5.21
N ILE A 158 2.75 2.20 4.70
CA ILE A 158 1.35 1.99 4.34
C ILE A 158 0.43 1.97 5.58
N MET A 159 0.86 1.34 6.67
CA MET A 159 0.11 1.39 7.92
C MET A 159 0.01 2.81 8.48
N ALA A 160 1.06 3.62 8.33
CA ALA A 160 1.01 5.03 8.70
C ALA A 160 -0.01 5.79 7.87
N VAL A 161 -0.10 5.51 6.56
CA VAL A 161 -1.16 6.05 5.70
C VAL A 161 -2.55 5.59 6.19
N CYS A 162 -2.75 4.30 6.51
CA CYS A 162 -4.03 3.83 7.08
C CYS A 162 -4.43 4.58 8.35
N HIS A 163 -3.51 4.73 9.31
CA HIS A 163 -3.79 5.46 10.54
C HIS A 163 -4.03 6.95 10.28
N ALA A 164 -3.28 7.57 9.37
CA ALA A 164 -3.47 8.98 9.02
C ALA A 164 -4.84 9.21 8.38
N ARG A 165 -5.34 8.28 7.55
CA ARG A 165 -6.72 8.33 7.05
C ARG A 165 -7.73 8.41 8.20
N LEU A 166 -7.61 7.52 9.19
CA LEU A 166 -8.49 7.53 10.37
C LEU A 166 -8.39 8.85 11.17
N TYR A 167 -7.20 9.44 11.26
CA TYR A 167 -6.99 10.70 11.98
C TYR A 167 -7.58 11.91 11.25
N LEU A 168 -7.72 11.83 9.92
CA LEU A 168 -8.18 12.90 9.06
C LEU A 168 -9.68 12.84 8.77
N GLU A 169 -10.37 11.75 9.17
CA GLU A 169 -11.83 11.61 9.02
C GLU A 169 -12.60 12.78 9.65
N GLN A 170 -12.16 13.24 10.83
CA GLN A 170 -12.79 14.37 11.53
C GLN A 170 -12.52 15.73 10.87
N ASP A 171 -11.51 15.80 10.01
CA ASP A 171 -11.13 17.01 9.27
C ASP A 171 -11.80 17.08 7.89
N HIS A 172 -12.64 16.09 7.52
CA HIS A 172 -13.21 15.94 6.17
C HIS A 172 -12.14 15.84 5.08
N LEU A 173 -11.04 15.16 5.41
CA LEU A 173 -9.92 14.89 4.51
C LEU A 173 -9.75 13.37 4.35
N ASP A 174 -9.51 12.92 3.12
CA ASP A 174 -9.03 11.57 2.84
C ASP A 174 -7.68 11.65 2.12
N ILE A 175 -6.89 10.60 2.28
CA ILE A 175 -5.57 10.51 1.65
C ILE A 175 -5.42 9.22 0.86
N ARG A 176 -4.74 9.35 -0.28
CA ARG A 176 -4.32 8.24 -1.13
C ARG A 176 -2.81 8.32 -1.32
N CYS A 177 -2.18 7.24 -1.78
CA CYS A 177 -0.78 7.25 -2.14
C CYS A 177 -0.53 6.80 -3.58
N ILE A 178 0.46 7.44 -4.20
CA ILE A 178 0.95 7.13 -5.54
C ILE A 178 2.34 6.47 -5.36
N PRO A 179 2.47 5.15 -5.57
CA PRO A 179 3.73 4.44 -5.30
C PRO A 179 4.69 4.48 -6.49
N SER A 180 5.94 4.87 -6.29
CA SER A 180 7.02 4.83 -7.30
C SER A 180 8.30 4.19 -6.74
N PHE A 181 9.19 3.79 -7.64
CA PHE A 181 10.56 3.41 -7.27
C PHE A 181 11.45 4.66 -7.20
N GLN A 182 12.39 4.68 -6.27
CA GLN A 182 13.41 5.71 -6.15
C GLN A 182 14.74 5.06 -5.79
N GLU A 183 15.83 5.51 -6.40
CA GLU A 183 17.18 5.13 -5.97
C GLU A 183 17.62 6.03 -4.82
N VAL A 184 18.17 5.42 -3.78
CA VAL A 184 18.69 6.12 -2.61
C VAL A 184 20.11 5.64 -2.32
N GLU A 185 21.03 6.57 -2.14
CA GLU A 185 22.37 6.25 -1.66
C GLU A 185 22.34 6.13 -0.14
N LYS A 186 22.88 5.04 0.39
CA LYS A 186 23.11 4.87 1.82
C LYS A 186 24.59 4.64 2.08
N GLU A 187 25.14 5.43 2.99
CA GLU A 187 26.47 5.18 3.55
C GLU A 187 26.35 4.13 4.66
N ASP A 188 27.19 3.10 4.59
CA ASP A 188 27.31 2.11 5.65
C ASP A 188 28.20 2.63 6.80
N ARG A 189 28.42 1.82 7.84
CA ARG A 189 29.30 2.20 8.97
C ARG A 189 30.77 2.28 8.58
N SER A 190 31.14 1.77 7.42
CA SER A 190 32.50 1.73 6.87
C SER A 190 32.79 2.95 5.98
N GLY A 191 31.78 3.79 5.72
CA GLY A 191 31.87 4.93 4.78
C GLY A 191 31.61 4.55 3.32
N GLU A 192 31.26 3.30 3.04
CA GLU A 192 30.97 2.83 1.68
C GLU A 192 29.54 3.19 1.30
N LYS A 193 29.37 3.78 0.11
CA LYS A 193 28.06 4.14 -0.43
C LYS A 193 27.46 2.99 -1.20
N HIS A 194 26.27 2.56 -0.77
CA HIS A 194 25.48 1.54 -1.42
C HIS A 194 24.21 2.16 -2.00
N THR A 195 24.02 2.04 -3.32
CA THR A 195 22.77 2.44 -3.98
C THR A 195 21.72 1.36 -3.74
N MET A 196 20.59 1.75 -3.16
CA MET A 196 19.45 0.87 -2.89
C MET A 196 18.21 1.35 -3.62
N THR A 197 17.38 0.42 -4.09
CA THR A 197 16.04 0.76 -4.58
C THR A 197 15.06 0.86 -3.42
N ALA A 198 14.54 2.06 -3.19
CA ALA A 198 13.47 2.36 -2.26
C ALA A 198 12.11 2.40 -2.97
N VAL A 199 11.05 2.29 -2.17
CA VAL A 199 9.69 2.64 -2.58
C VAL A 199 9.36 4.01 -2.01
N LYS A 200 8.94 4.92 -2.88
CA LYS A 200 8.43 6.24 -2.52
C LYS A 200 6.91 6.23 -2.64
N LEU A 201 6.23 6.68 -1.60
CA LEU A 201 4.77 6.83 -1.55
C LEU A 201 4.46 8.32 -1.51
N GLN A 202 4.02 8.86 -2.63
CA GLN A 202 3.56 10.25 -2.68
C GLN A 202 2.13 10.32 -2.17
N VAL A 203 1.93 10.97 -1.02
CA VAL A 203 0.61 11.15 -0.42
C VAL A 203 -0.12 12.26 -1.15
N VAL A 204 -1.36 12.00 -1.51
CA VAL A 204 -2.30 12.93 -2.11
C VAL A 204 -3.44 13.13 -1.15
N VAL A 205 -3.79 14.39 -0.90
CA VAL A 205 -4.85 14.80 0.03
C VAL A 205 -6.03 15.31 -0.76
N GLU A 206 -7.23 14.82 -0.46
CA GLU A 206 -8.48 15.25 -1.08
C GLU A 206 -9.51 15.57 0.02
N LYS A 207 -10.37 16.55 -0.24
CA LYS A 207 -11.54 16.84 0.61
C LYS A 207 -12.66 15.87 0.28
N VAL A 208 -13.36 15.39 1.31
CA VAL A 208 -14.47 14.43 1.21
C VAL A 208 -15.73 14.95 1.87
#